data_AF-A0A3S1FYQ4-F1
#
_entry.id   AF-A0A3S1FYQ4-F1
#
_cell.length_a   1.000
_cell.length_b   1.000
_cell.length_c   1.000
_cell.angle_alpha   90.00
_cell.angle_beta   90.00
_cell.angle_gamma   90.00
#
_symmetry.space_group_name_H-M   'P 1'
#
loop_
_entity.id
_entity.type
_entity.pdbx_description
1 polymer ?
#
loop_
_entity_poly.entity_id
_entity_poly.type
_entity_poly.pdbx_seq_one_letter_code
_entity_poly.pdbx_strand_id
1 'polypeptide(L)'
;MKEKISLPTARRIALAAQGFLDPRPTGTPDRRHFARTLSRTGLLQIDSVSAVVRAHYMPLYSRLGPYPFSLLDNAAVTRKRTVFEYWAHEASFLPVETYPLMRWRMQRAERGDEMYLGLAKWGREHAAYIEEIYRQVAERGPIAASALEGQKGSGGWWGWSHAKHAFEWLFWAGRITTAHRRGFERFYDLPERVLPQAILDLPVPTPEDAHRELLRISARAHGVATSGDLRDYFRLSPADMKGRLEELVETGELLPVRVEGWDKPAYL
;
A
#
# COMPACT_ATOMS: atom_id res chain seq x y z
N MET A 1 -28.74 -2.81 -19.47
CA MET A 1 -29.66 -2.13 -18.53
C MET A 1 -28.79 -1.54 -17.42
N LYS A 2 -28.78 -0.22 -17.17
CA LYS A 2 -28.02 0.32 -16.02
C LYS A 2 -28.85 0.10 -14.77
N GLU A 3 -28.40 -0.79 -13.89
CA GLU A 3 -29.11 -1.05 -12.63
C GLU A 3 -29.12 0.22 -11.77
N LYS A 4 -30.30 0.57 -11.25
CA LYS A 4 -30.45 1.66 -10.29
C LYS A 4 -30.49 1.05 -8.89
N ILE A 5 -29.57 1.46 -8.02
CA ILE A 5 -29.53 1.04 -6.62
C ILE A 5 -29.91 2.20 -5.71
N SER A 6 -30.68 1.91 -4.66
CA SER A 6 -31.05 2.91 -3.66
C SER A 6 -29.86 3.24 -2.76
N LEU A 7 -29.85 4.43 -2.16
CA LEU A 7 -28.80 4.86 -1.24
C LEU A 7 -28.63 3.90 -0.03
N PRO A 8 -29.71 3.38 0.61
CA PRO A 8 -29.58 2.37 1.65
C PRO A 8 -28.91 1.08 1.18
N THR A 9 -29.20 0.61 -0.03
CA THR A 9 -28.57 -0.59 -0.61
C THR A 9 -27.08 -0.35 -0.84
N ALA A 10 -26.71 0.79 -1.44
CA ALA A 10 -25.30 1.15 -1.65
C ALA A 10 -24.51 1.18 -0.33
N ARG A 11 -25.08 1.75 0.75
CA ARG A 11 -24.46 1.75 2.09
C ARG A 11 -24.24 0.34 2.64
N ARG A 12 -25.22 -0.56 2.48
CA ARG A 12 -25.08 -1.96 2.92
C ARG A 12 -24.01 -2.69 2.12
N ILE A 13 -23.96 -2.49 0.80
CA ILE A 13 -22.91 -3.05 -0.06
C ILE A 13 -21.53 -2.60 0.41
N ALA A 14 -21.33 -1.30 0.64
CA ALA A 14 -20.05 -0.76 1.11
C ALA A 14 -19.63 -1.34 2.47
N LEU A 15 -20.57 -1.44 3.42
CA LEU A 15 -20.29 -2.04 4.74
C LEU A 15 -19.99 -3.55 4.63
N ALA A 16 -20.71 -4.27 3.76
CA ALA A 16 -20.51 -5.69 3.52
C ALA A 16 -19.15 -5.98 2.87
N ALA A 17 -18.79 -5.20 1.84
CA ALA A 17 -17.50 -5.30 1.15
C ALA A 17 -16.33 -5.18 2.12
N GLN A 18 -16.41 -4.19 3.01
CA GLN A 18 -15.45 -3.95 4.09
C GLN A 18 -15.48 -5.00 5.21
N GLY A 19 -16.44 -5.92 5.23
CA GLY A 19 -16.51 -7.02 6.21
C GLY A 19 -17.21 -6.67 7.52
N PHE A 20 -17.95 -5.56 7.59
CA PHE A 20 -18.71 -5.20 8.79
C PHE A 20 -19.95 -6.07 9.05
N LEU A 21 -20.36 -6.86 8.05
CA LEU A 21 -21.44 -7.84 8.19
C LEU A 21 -20.92 -9.25 8.52
N ASP A 22 -19.60 -9.45 8.59
CA ASP A 22 -19.03 -10.72 9.00
C ASP A 22 -19.28 -10.95 10.51
N PRO A 23 -19.56 -12.19 10.94
CA PRO A 23 -19.63 -12.50 12.36
C PRO A 23 -18.27 -12.23 13.01
N ARG A 24 -18.31 -11.62 14.20
CA ARG A 24 -17.10 -11.44 15.01
C ARG A 24 -16.55 -12.80 15.46
N PRO A 25 -15.23 -12.93 15.61
CA PRO A 25 -14.63 -14.12 16.19
C PRO A 25 -15.20 -14.42 17.58
N THR A 26 -15.48 -15.68 17.88
CA THR A 26 -15.95 -16.12 19.22
C THR A 26 -14.79 -16.30 20.22
N GLY A 27 -13.55 -16.22 19.75
CA GLY A 27 -12.33 -16.28 20.56
C GLY A 27 -11.29 -15.25 20.11
N THR A 28 -10.07 -15.35 20.62
CA THR A 28 -8.99 -14.43 20.26
C THR A 28 -8.74 -14.44 18.75
N PRO A 29 -8.80 -13.28 18.06
CA PRO A 29 -8.54 -13.23 16.62
C PRO A 29 -7.14 -13.75 16.27
N ASP A 30 -7.09 -14.58 15.23
CA ASP A 30 -5.88 -15.27 14.75
C ASP A 30 -5.49 -14.81 13.32
N ARG A 31 -4.45 -15.44 12.76
CA ARG A 31 -3.94 -15.15 11.40
C ARG A 31 -5.01 -15.30 10.31
N ARG A 32 -5.99 -16.20 10.47
CA ARG A 32 -7.07 -16.40 9.48
C ARG A 32 -8.03 -15.23 9.49
N HIS A 33 -8.34 -14.70 10.66
CA HIS A 33 -9.17 -13.50 10.81
C HIS A 33 -8.47 -12.27 10.23
N PHE A 34 -7.17 -12.11 10.48
CA PHE A 34 -6.35 -11.07 9.86
C PHE A 34 -6.38 -11.17 8.33
N ALA A 35 -6.09 -12.36 7.78
CA ALA A 35 -6.06 -12.58 6.34
C ALA A 35 -7.41 -12.27 5.69
N ARG A 36 -8.54 -12.66 6.31
CA ARG A 36 -9.89 -12.34 5.82
C ARG A 36 -10.18 -10.84 5.82
N THR A 37 -9.81 -10.14 6.88
CA THR A 37 -9.99 -8.68 6.91
C THR A 37 -9.11 -8.00 5.86
N LEU A 38 -7.84 -8.38 5.77
CA LEU A 38 -6.90 -7.80 4.82
C LEU A 38 -7.30 -8.11 3.37
N SER A 39 -7.84 -9.30 3.06
CA SER A 39 -8.32 -9.62 1.71
C SER A 39 -9.53 -8.78 1.30
N ARG A 40 -10.32 -8.29 2.26
CA ARG A 40 -11.44 -7.37 2.02
C ARG A 40 -10.95 -5.93 1.85
N THR A 41 -10.03 -5.47 2.69
CA THR A 41 -9.56 -4.09 2.64
C THR A 41 -8.45 -3.86 1.62
N GLY A 42 -7.72 -4.87 1.18
CA GLY A 42 -6.63 -4.76 0.21
C GLY A 42 -5.38 -4.01 0.71
N LEU A 43 -5.49 -3.14 1.72
CA LEU A 43 -4.40 -2.43 2.37
C LEU A 43 -4.80 -1.94 3.77
N LEU A 44 -3.81 -1.53 4.57
CA LEU A 44 -3.99 -0.78 5.82
C LEU A 44 -3.06 0.43 5.83
N GLN A 45 -3.61 1.64 5.84
CA GLN A 45 -2.81 2.87 5.90
C GLN A 45 -2.04 2.97 7.23
N ILE A 46 -0.75 3.28 7.14
CA ILE A 46 0.15 3.50 8.25
C ILE A 46 0.15 4.98 8.61
N ASP A 47 -0.31 5.29 9.81
CA ASP A 47 -0.27 6.64 10.38
C ASP A 47 0.54 6.68 11.69
N SER A 48 1.18 7.82 11.95
CA SER A 48 1.92 8.10 13.18
C SER A 48 1.06 8.67 14.29
N VAL A 49 -0.15 9.17 13.99
CA VAL A 49 -1.09 9.68 15.01
C VAL A 49 -1.47 8.57 15.97
N SER A 50 -1.28 8.81 17.27
CA SER A 50 -1.46 7.81 18.33
C SER A 50 -2.21 8.36 19.56
N ALA A 51 -3.21 9.23 19.36
CA ALA A 51 -3.98 9.82 20.46
C ALA A 51 -4.65 8.76 21.37
N VAL A 52 -5.04 7.61 20.80
CA VAL A 52 -5.54 6.43 21.54
C VAL A 52 -4.72 5.20 21.17
N VAL A 53 -4.65 4.92 19.86
CA VAL A 53 -3.83 3.87 19.26
C VAL A 53 -3.44 4.34 17.86
N ARG A 54 -2.38 3.79 17.29
CA ARG A 54 -2.00 4.13 15.91
C ARG A 54 -3.09 3.67 14.93
N ALA A 55 -3.35 4.49 13.91
CA ALA A 55 -4.50 4.29 13.03
C ALA A 55 -4.50 2.92 12.33
N HIS A 56 -3.35 2.36 11.95
CA HIS A 56 -3.26 1.06 11.27
C HIS A 56 -3.80 -0.12 12.08
N TYR A 57 -3.96 0.01 13.41
CA TYR A 57 -4.57 -1.04 14.23
C TYR A 57 -6.11 -1.00 14.23
N MET A 58 -6.71 0.15 13.90
CA MET A 58 -8.15 0.39 14.01
C MET A 58 -9.02 -0.36 12.98
N PRO A 59 -8.60 -0.54 11.72
CA PRO A 59 -9.39 -1.31 10.76
C PRO A 59 -9.63 -2.76 11.21
N LEU A 60 -8.62 -3.42 11.77
CA LEU A 60 -8.77 -4.76 12.33
C LEU A 60 -9.69 -4.74 13.55
N TYR A 61 -9.49 -3.79 14.48
CA TYR A 61 -10.31 -3.69 15.70
C TYR A 61 -11.80 -3.52 15.39
N SER A 62 -12.14 -2.65 14.44
CA SER A 62 -13.54 -2.35 14.09
C SER A 62 -14.29 -3.55 13.49
N ARG A 63 -13.57 -4.54 12.92
CA ARG A 63 -14.14 -5.75 12.31
C ARG A 63 -14.05 -6.97 13.23
N LEU A 64 -12.95 -7.10 13.96
CA LEU A 64 -12.62 -8.30 14.74
C LEU A 64 -12.90 -8.14 16.25
N GLY A 65 -13.07 -6.91 16.74
CA GLY A 65 -13.04 -6.59 18.17
C GLY A 65 -11.60 -6.57 18.72
N PRO A 66 -11.42 -6.68 20.05
CA PRO A 66 -10.11 -6.73 20.67
C PRO A 66 -9.25 -7.88 20.10
N TYR A 67 -8.02 -7.57 19.72
CA TYR A 67 -7.05 -8.53 19.20
C TYR A 67 -5.64 -8.14 19.65
N PRO A 68 -4.70 -9.10 19.72
CA PRO A 68 -3.32 -8.79 20.09
C PRO A 68 -2.62 -8.06 18.94
N PHE A 69 -1.97 -6.91 19.21
CA PHE A 69 -1.23 -6.15 18.19
C PHE A 69 -0.16 -6.97 17.45
N SER A 70 0.40 -7.97 18.15
CA SER A 70 1.32 -8.95 17.57
C SER A 70 0.75 -9.67 16.34
N LEU A 71 -0.58 -9.68 16.13
CA LEU A 71 -1.19 -10.22 14.92
C LEU A 71 -0.79 -9.44 13.67
N LEU A 72 -0.82 -8.10 13.73
CA LEU A 72 -0.37 -7.23 12.64
C LEU A 72 1.17 -7.14 12.62
N ASP A 73 1.80 -6.96 13.77
CA ASP A 73 3.26 -6.80 13.84
C ASP A 73 3.98 -8.03 13.26
N ASN A 74 3.54 -9.24 13.64
CA ASN A 74 4.14 -10.47 13.11
C ASN A 74 3.86 -10.67 11.62
N ALA A 75 2.74 -10.16 11.11
CA ALA A 75 2.43 -10.18 9.70
C ALA A 75 3.37 -9.28 8.88
N ALA A 76 4.00 -8.27 9.50
CA ALA A 76 4.92 -7.36 8.85
C ALA A 76 6.41 -7.73 9.02
N VAL A 77 6.81 -8.34 10.14
CA VAL A 77 8.25 -8.50 10.46
C VAL A 77 8.79 -9.93 10.36
N THR A 78 7.95 -10.96 10.47
CA THR A 78 8.44 -12.34 10.57
C THR A 78 8.86 -12.92 9.21
N ARG A 79 9.57 -14.05 9.20
CA ARG A 79 9.87 -14.81 7.97
C ARG A 79 8.60 -15.31 7.25
N LYS A 80 7.48 -15.40 7.97
CA LYS A 80 6.13 -15.71 7.44
C LYS A 80 5.28 -14.44 7.33
N ARG A 81 5.90 -13.31 6.98
CA ARG A 81 5.19 -12.05 6.74
C ARG A 81 4.18 -12.24 5.62
N THR A 82 3.03 -11.62 5.79
CA THR A 82 1.94 -11.59 4.80
C THR A 82 1.67 -10.16 4.34
N VAL A 83 2.35 -9.18 4.93
CA VAL A 83 2.33 -7.79 4.45
C VAL A 83 3.73 -7.22 4.28
N PHE A 84 3.83 -6.20 3.42
CA PHE A 84 5.00 -5.34 3.27
C PHE A 84 4.59 -3.87 3.29
N GLU A 85 5.54 -2.97 3.54
CA GLU A 85 5.28 -1.53 3.52
C GLU A 85 5.62 -0.95 2.16
N TYR A 86 4.71 -0.15 1.58
CA TYR A 86 4.99 0.66 0.39
C TYR A 86 3.99 1.82 0.23
N TRP A 87 4.21 2.65 -0.79
CA TRP A 87 3.34 3.75 -1.18
C TRP A 87 2.19 3.26 -2.07
N ALA A 88 1.00 3.17 -1.50
CA ALA A 88 -0.27 2.94 -2.19
C ALA A 88 -1.20 4.14 -1.90
N HIS A 89 -2.28 3.97 -1.14
CA HIS A 89 -2.96 5.10 -0.51
C HIS A 89 -2.15 5.58 0.70
N GLU A 90 -1.25 6.53 0.44
CA GLU A 90 -0.18 6.92 1.36
C GLU A 90 0.71 5.72 1.75
N ALA A 91 1.48 5.85 2.84
CA ALA A 91 2.23 4.73 3.39
C ALA A 91 1.25 3.66 3.89
N SER A 92 1.39 2.43 3.41
CA SER A 92 0.44 1.34 3.69
C SER A 92 1.14 0.03 3.98
N PHE A 93 0.52 -0.82 4.81
CA PHE A 93 0.74 -2.25 4.79
C PHE A 93 -0.09 -2.85 3.64
N LEU A 94 0.58 -3.51 2.70
CA LEU A 94 0.00 -4.19 1.56
C LEU A 94 0.18 -5.70 1.70
N PRO A 95 -0.78 -6.53 1.27
CA PRO A 95 -0.54 -7.95 1.05
C PRO A 95 0.72 -8.17 0.22
N VAL A 96 1.56 -9.14 0.57
CA VAL A 96 2.80 -9.41 -0.17
C VAL A 96 2.51 -9.76 -1.64
N GLU A 97 1.36 -10.35 -1.92
CA GLU A 97 0.85 -10.68 -3.25
C GLU A 97 0.65 -9.43 -4.14
N THR A 98 0.49 -8.25 -3.53
CA THR A 98 0.40 -6.97 -4.25
C THR A 98 1.77 -6.45 -4.69
N TYR A 99 2.88 -6.99 -4.19
CA TYR A 99 4.24 -6.57 -4.55
C TYR A 99 4.50 -6.52 -6.07
N PRO A 100 4.27 -7.61 -6.86
CA PRO A 100 4.45 -7.57 -8.31
C PRO A 100 3.57 -6.50 -8.98
N LEU A 101 2.35 -6.26 -8.46
CA LEU A 101 1.44 -5.23 -8.97
C LEU A 101 1.94 -3.80 -8.72
N MET A 102 2.86 -3.59 -7.77
CA MET A 102 3.42 -2.27 -7.49
C MET A 102 4.76 -2.01 -8.21
N ARG A 103 5.31 -3.01 -8.93
CA ARG A 103 6.60 -2.87 -9.62
C ARG A 103 6.61 -1.78 -10.68
N TRP A 104 5.49 -1.54 -11.37
CA TRP A 104 5.39 -0.44 -12.35
C TRP A 104 5.68 0.92 -11.68
N ARG A 105 5.19 1.12 -10.45
CA ARG A 105 5.37 2.33 -9.66
C ARG A 105 6.83 2.48 -9.22
N MET A 106 7.40 1.39 -8.71
CA MET A 106 8.81 1.31 -8.31
C MET A 106 9.74 1.65 -9.48
N GLN A 107 9.48 1.10 -10.66
CA GLN A 107 10.27 1.36 -11.87
C GLN A 107 10.14 2.81 -12.36
N ARG A 108 8.94 3.41 -12.28
CA ARG A 108 8.77 4.86 -12.57
C ARG A 108 9.49 5.72 -11.54
N ALA A 109 9.45 5.34 -10.27
CA ALA A 109 10.13 6.06 -9.20
C ALA A 109 11.66 6.02 -9.39
N GLU A 110 12.21 4.89 -9.80
CA GLU A 110 13.64 4.76 -10.13
C GLU A 110 14.07 5.72 -11.26
N ARG A 111 13.18 6.04 -12.20
CA ARG A 111 13.40 7.06 -13.24
C ARG A 111 13.14 8.50 -12.76
N GLY A 112 12.56 8.66 -11.57
CA GLY A 112 12.18 9.95 -11.00
C GLY A 112 10.82 10.47 -11.46
N ASP A 113 9.99 9.63 -12.09
CA ASP A 113 8.67 9.99 -12.64
C ASP A 113 7.53 9.86 -11.62
N GLU A 114 7.77 9.12 -10.53
CA GLU A 114 6.73 8.66 -9.61
C GLU A 114 7.23 8.79 -8.18
N MET A 115 7.49 10.03 -7.77
CA MET A 115 7.78 10.48 -6.41
C MET A 115 7.59 12.00 -6.35
N TYR A 116 7.63 12.60 -5.15
CA TYR A 116 7.52 14.06 -5.07
C TYR A 116 8.72 14.75 -5.74
N LEU A 117 8.44 15.88 -6.41
CA LEU A 117 9.40 16.58 -7.28
C LEU A 117 10.74 16.88 -6.61
N GLY A 118 10.70 17.25 -5.32
CA GLY A 118 11.90 17.52 -4.52
C GLY A 118 12.82 16.30 -4.41
N LEU A 119 12.27 15.11 -4.14
CA LEU A 119 13.05 13.87 -4.04
C LEU A 119 13.60 13.44 -5.39
N ALA A 120 12.81 13.59 -6.46
CA ALA A 120 13.25 13.26 -7.81
C ALA A 120 14.42 14.14 -8.23
N LYS A 121 14.34 15.46 -7.98
CA LYS A 121 15.43 16.39 -8.24
C LYS A 121 16.66 16.06 -7.40
N TRP A 122 16.49 15.89 -6.09
CA TRP A 122 17.58 15.54 -5.18
C TRP A 122 18.27 14.24 -5.60
N GLY A 123 17.51 13.21 -5.99
CA GLY A 123 18.07 11.92 -6.40
C GLY A 123 18.90 12.00 -7.67
N ARG A 124 18.52 12.82 -8.64
CA ARG A 124 19.34 13.09 -9.84
C ARG A 124 20.68 13.75 -9.49
N GLU A 125 20.68 14.66 -8.51
CA GLU A 125 21.87 15.37 -8.07
C GLU A 125 22.79 14.51 -7.18
N HIS A 126 22.27 13.44 -6.57
CA HIS A 126 22.97 12.63 -5.56
C HIS A 126 23.02 11.13 -5.90
N ALA A 127 22.97 10.77 -7.19
CA ALA A 127 22.93 9.37 -7.63
C ALA A 127 24.08 8.51 -7.05
N ALA A 128 25.30 9.01 -7.04
CA ALA A 128 26.46 8.30 -6.48
C ALA A 128 26.30 8.00 -4.98
N TYR A 129 25.72 8.93 -4.22
CA TYR A 129 25.47 8.76 -2.80
C TYR A 129 24.32 7.77 -2.55
N ILE A 130 23.27 7.79 -3.38
CA ILE A 130 22.20 6.78 -3.35
C ILE A 130 22.79 5.36 -3.53
N GLU A 131 23.69 5.18 -4.49
CA GLU A 131 24.37 3.89 -4.71
C GLU A 131 25.27 3.49 -3.55
N GLU A 132 25.95 4.44 -2.91
CA GLU A 132 26.70 4.19 -1.70
C GLU A 132 25.80 3.67 -0.57
N ILE A 133 24.67 4.32 -0.32
CA ILE A 133 23.71 3.90 0.70
C ILE A 133 23.13 2.52 0.36
N TYR A 134 22.79 2.26 -0.90
CA TYR A 134 22.32 0.95 -1.34
C TYR A 134 23.36 -0.15 -1.06
N ARG A 135 24.63 0.08 -1.37
CA ARG A 135 25.72 -0.87 -1.04
C ARG A 135 25.84 -1.12 0.45
N GLN A 136 25.73 -0.09 1.28
CA GLN A 136 25.77 -0.25 2.73
C GLN A 136 24.61 -1.12 3.25
N VAL A 137 23.40 -0.95 2.71
CA VAL A 137 22.26 -1.83 3.03
C VAL A 137 22.55 -3.27 2.57
N ALA A 138 23.06 -3.44 1.35
CA ALA A 138 23.37 -4.75 0.81
C ALA A 138 24.45 -5.50 1.63
N GLU A 139 25.46 -4.80 2.13
CA GLU A 139 26.54 -5.38 2.93
C GLU A 139 26.13 -5.66 4.37
N ARG A 140 25.41 -4.74 5.01
CA ARG A 140 25.15 -4.79 6.47
C ARG A 140 23.80 -5.42 6.83
N GLY A 141 22.89 -5.55 5.87
CA GLY A 141 21.53 -5.99 6.11
C GLY A 141 20.68 -4.86 6.74
N PRO A 142 19.69 -5.19 7.59
CA PRO A 142 18.72 -4.23 8.10
C PRO A 142 19.37 -3.02 8.79
N ILE A 143 19.25 -1.84 8.21
CA ILE A 143 19.84 -0.60 8.74
C ILE A 143 18.84 0.57 8.67
N ALA A 144 18.84 1.41 9.70
CA ALA A 144 18.05 2.63 9.75
C ALA A 144 18.85 3.82 9.19
N ALA A 145 18.15 4.81 8.64
CA ALA A 145 18.79 6.03 8.14
C ALA A 145 19.63 6.75 9.22
N SER A 146 19.15 6.74 10.47
CA SER A 146 19.84 7.34 11.64
C SER A 146 21.21 6.73 11.92
N ALA A 147 21.42 5.45 11.58
CA ALA A 147 22.69 4.77 11.80
C ALA A 147 23.80 5.26 10.85
N LEU A 148 23.43 5.93 9.76
CA LEU A 148 24.34 6.52 8.77
C LEU A 148 24.41 8.05 8.88
N GLU A 149 23.81 8.64 9.92
CA GLU A 149 23.82 10.08 10.14
C GLU A 149 25.18 10.56 10.66
N GLY A 150 26.03 11.00 9.73
CA GLY A 150 27.25 11.78 10.00
C GLY A 150 27.20 13.23 9.49
N GLN A 151 26.17 13.60 8.71
CA GLN A 151 26.03 14.93 8.11
C GLN A 151 24.61 15.46 8.32
N LYS A 152 24.45 16.43 9.24
CA LYS A 152 23.19 17.17 9.40
C LYS A 152 22.86 17.85 8.06
N GLY A 153 21.66 17.61 7.52
CA GLY A 153 21.19 18.27 6.30
C GLY A 153 21.14 19.80 6.47
N SER A 154 21.30 20.53 5.38
CA SER A 154 21.20 21.99 5.35
C SER A 154 19.74 22.45 5.46
N GLY A 155 19.12 22.33 6.64
CA GLY A 155 17.70 22.66 6.81
C GLY A 155 17.17 22.84 8.24
N GLY A 156 18.03 22.95 9.25
CA GLY A 156 17.58 23.06 10.65
C GLY A 156 16.75 21.86 11.13
N TRP A 157 15.96 22.05 12.20
CA TRP A 157 15.19 21.00 12.91
C TRP A 157 14.21 20.20 12.01
N TRP A 158 13.85 20.72 10.83
CA TRP A 158 12.83 20.14 9.95
C TRP A 158 13.37 19.50 8.66
N GLY A 159 14.67 19.69 8.36
CA GLY A 159 15.28 19.14 7.15
C GLY A 159 15.64 17.65 7.31
N TRP A 160 15.25 16.82 6.36
CA TRP A 160 15.73 15.44 6.29
C TRP A 160 17.25 15.42 6.03
N SER A 161 17.96 14.51 6.69
CA SER A 161 19.38 14.26 6.39
C SER A 161 19.54 13.77 4.94
N HIS A 162 20.73 13.92 4.35
CA HIS A 162 21.03 13.34 3.03
C HIS A 162 20.80 11.83 3.05
N ALA A 163 21.19 11.15 4.13
CA ALA A 163 20.90 9.73 4.35
C ALA A 163 19.40 9.47 4.26
N LYS A 164 18.57 10.22 4.99
CA LYS A 164 17.11 10.04 4.96
C LYS A 164 16.52 10.21 3.55
N HIS A 165 16.99 11.19 2.76
CA HIS A 165 16.58 11.32 1.36
C HIS A 165 16.98 10.10 0.52
N ALA A 166 18.21 9.59 0.66
CA ALA A 166 18.65 8.38 -0.06
C ALA A 166 17.79 7.16 0.29
N PHE A 167 17.52 6.92 1.57
CA PHE A 167 16.65 5.81 2.01
C PHE A 167 15.23 5.94 1.47
N GLU A 168 14.65 7.15 1.50
CA GLU A 168 13.30 7.37 0.96
C GLU A 168 13.28 7.22 -0.56
N TRP A 169 14.31 7.69 -1.27
CA TRP A 169 14.43 7.50 -2.72
C TRP A 169 14.52 6.00 -3.07
N LEU A 170 15.42 5.25 -2.40
CA LEU A 170 15.58 3.80 -2.61
C LEU A 170 14.32 3.01 -2.26
N PHE A 171 13.60 3.43 -1.22
CA PHE A 171 12.33 2.83 -0.81
C PHE A 171 11.24 3.08 -1.85
N TRP A 172 11.10 4.30 -2.36
CA TRP A 172 10.19 4.64 -3.46
C TRP A 172 10.51 3.83 -4.73
N ALA A 173 11.79 3.76 -5.11
CA ALA A 173 12.28 2.95 -6.22
C ALA A 173 12.16 1.43 -5.99
N GLY A 174 11.73 0.99 -4.80
CA GLY A 174 11.58 -0.42 -4.46
C GLY A 174 12.89 -1.20 -4.45
N ARG A 175 14.03 -0.51 -4.34
CA ARG A 175 15.38 -1.11 -4.25
C ARG A 175 15.71 -1.57 -2.84
N ILE A 176 15.05 -0.98 -1.85
CA ILE A 176 15.05 -1.44 -0.45
C ILE A 176 13.62 -1.46 0.05
N THR A 177 13.35 -2.23 1.09
CA THR A 177 12.04 -2.29 1.76
C THR A 177 12.20 -2.37 3.28
N THR A 178 11.11 -2.18 4.01
CA THR A 178 11.12 -2.25 5.47
C THR A 178 11.27 -3.71 5.94
N ALA A 179 12.42 -4.04 6.51
CA ALA A 179 12.64 -5.32 7.17
C ALA A 179 11.86 -5.42 8.48
N HIS A 180 11.95 -4.39 9.32
CA HIS A 180 11.19 -4.24 10.55
C HIS A 180 11.20 -2.78 11.02
N ARG A 181 10.51 -2.51 12.13
CA ARG A 181 10.52 -1.23 12.80
C ARG A 181 10.98 -1.34 14.24
N ARG A 182 11.64 -0.28 14.72
CA ARG A 182 11.81 0.00 16.14
C ARG A 182 11.04 1.28 16.46
N GLY A 183 9.88 1.15 17.11
CA GLY A 183 8.96 2.28 17.25
C GLY A 183 8.38 2.70 15.90
N PHE A 184 8.79 3.86 15.38
CA PHE A 184 8.41 4.35 14.05
C PHE A 184 9.59 4.42 13.07
N GLU A 185 10.80 4.16 13.56
CA GLU A 185 12.00 4.08 12.74
C GLU A 185 11.99 2.79 11.93
N ARG A 186 12.17 2.91 10.61
CA ARG A 186 12.29 1.78 9.70
C ARG A 186 13.74 1.32 9.63
N PHE A 187 13.92 0.01 9.72
CA PHE A 187 15.15 -0.67 9.35
C PHE A 187 14.93 -1.27 7.96
N TYR A 188 15.75 -0.85 7.02
CA TYR A 188 15.62 -1.20 5.61
C TYR A 188 16.61 -2.29 5.22
N ASP A 189 16.18 -3.21 4.37
CA ASP A 189 17.01 -4.24 3.77
C ASP A 189 16.55 -4.49 2.32
N LEU A 190 17.26 -5.33 1.59
CA LEU A 190 16.95 -5.68 0.21
C LEU A 190 15.63 -6.48 0.12
N PRO A 191 14.77 -6.23 -0.89
CA PRO A 191 13.52 -6.97 -1.06
C PRO A 191 13.71 -8.49 -1.03
N GLU A 192 14.78 -9.02 -1.63
CA GLU A 192 15.10 -10.45 -1.67
C GLU A 192 15.46 -11.08 -0.32
N ARG A 193 15.84 -10.29 0.67
CA ARG A 193 16.08 -10.75 2.05
C ARG A 193 14.84 -10.64 2.93
N VAL A 194 13.86 -9.85 2.49
CA VAL A 194 12.72 -9.43 3.30
C VAL A 194 11.43 -10.13 2.87
N LEU A 195 11.14 -10.12 1.56
CA LEU A 195 9.90 -10.65 1.00
C LEU A 195 10.00 -12.17 0.80
N PRO A 196 8.87 -12.91 0.89
CA PRO A 196 8.89 -14.34 0.61
C PRO A 196 9.36 -14.62 -0.83
N GLN A 197 10.25 -15.60 -1.00
CA GLN A 197 10.79 -15.96 -2.33
C GLN A 197 9.68 -16.26 -3.35
N ALA A 198 8.63 -16.97 -2.93
CA ALA A 198 7.49 -17.29 -3.78
C ALA A 198 6.76 -16.06 -4.35
N ILE A 199 6.88 -14.89 -3.71
CA ILE A 199 6.33 -13.62 -4.20
C ILE A 199 7.28 -12.95 -5.19
N LEU A 200 8.59 -13.05 -4.96
CA LEU A 200 9.63 -12.50 -5.83
C LEU A 200 9.73 -13.27 -7.15
N ASP A 201 9.42 -14.57 -7.13
CA ASP A 201 9.39 -15.43 -8.30
C ASP A 201 8.13 -15.23 -9.16
N LEU A 202 7.13 -14.47 -8.69
CA LEU A 202 5.95 -14.14 -9.49
C LEU A 202 6.35 -13.25 -10.67
N PRO A 203 5.75 -13.47 -11.86
CA PRO A 203 5.99 -12.59 -13.00
C PRO A 203 5.54 -11.17 -12.67
N VAL A 204 6.34 -10.19 -13.10
CA VAL A 204 5.96 -8.79 -13.04
C VAL A 204 4.98 -8.52 -14.18
N PRO A 205 3.70 -8.16 -13.89
CA PRO A 205 2.73 -7.85 -14.92
C PRO A 205 3.11 -6.57 -15.68
N THR A 206 2.52 -6.39 -16.86
CA THR A 206 2.55 -5.09 -17.54
C THR A 206 1.90 -4.03 -16.64
N PRO A 207 2.28 -2.74 -16.74
CA PRO A 207 1.59 -1.68 -16.02
C PRO A 207 0.07 -1.71 -16.24
N GLU A 208 -0.37 -2.02 -17.45
CA GLU A 208 -1.78 -2.13 -17.81
C GLU A 208 -2.50 -3.24 -17.06
N ASP A 209 -1.91 -4.43 -16.97
CA ASP A 209 -2.46 -5.56 -16.21
C ASP A 209 -2.45 -5.27 -14.70
N ALA A 210 -1.37 -4.65 -14.20
CA ALA A 210 -1.27 -4.24 -12.82
C ALA A 210 -2.39 -3.26 -12.45
N HIS A 211 -2.64 -2.23 -13.28
CA HIS A 211 -3.70 -1.26 -13.04
C HIS A 211 -5.08 -1.91 -13.04
N ARG A 212 -5.36 -2.86 -13.96
CA ARG A 212 -6.62 -3.63 -13.93
C ARG A 212 -6.79 -4.37 -12.63
N GLU A 213 -5.77 -5.09 -12.17
CA GLU A 213 -5.88 -5.85 -10.93
C GLU A 213 -6.01 -4.94 -9.70
N LEU A 214 -5.30 -3.82 -9.66
CA LEU A 214 -5.44 -2.83 -8.60
C LEU A 214 -6.87 -2.25 -8.58
N LEU A 215 -7.47 -1.97 -9.74
CA LEU A 215 -8.87 -1.53 -9.83
C LEU A 215 -9.85 -2.60 -9.36
N ARG A 216 -9.59 -3.89 -9.65
CA ARG A 216 -10.40 -4.99 -9.11
C ARG A 216 -10.31 -5.07 -7.58
N ILE A 217 -9.11 -4.89 -7.02
CA ILE A 217 -8.93 -4.82 -5.56
C ILE A 217 -9.70 -3.63 -4.99
N SER A 218 -9.60 -2.45 -5.61
CA SER A 218 -10.36 -1.25 -5.21
C SER A 218 -11.87 -1.51 -5.23
N ALA A 219 -12.38 -2.13 -6.30
CA ALA A 219 -13.80 -2.41 -6.46
C ALA A 219 -14.30 -3.39 -5.40
N ARG A 220 -13.58 -4.49 -5.15
CA ARG A 220 -13.90 -5.44 -4.07
C ARG A 220 -13.88 -4.78 -2.70
N ALA A 221 -12.95 -3.87 -2.44
CA ALA A 221 -12.85 -3.19 -1.17
C ALA A 221 -13.97 -2.16 -0.96
N HIS A 222 -14.33 -1.40 -1.99
CA HIS A 222 -15.42 -0.43 -1.91
C HIS A 222 -16.81 -1.07 -1.96
N GLY A 223 -16.98 -2.15 -2.72
CA GLY A 223 -18.25 -2.78 -3.05
C GLY A 223 -19.11 -1.97 -4.02
N VAL A 224 -19.15 -0.64 -3.84
CA VAL A 224 -19.75 0.32 -4.78
C VAL A 224 -18.93 1.61 -4.75
N ALA A 225 -18.49 2.07 -5.91
CA ALA A 225 -17.57 3.20 -6.01
C ALA A 225 -17.75 4.01 -7.30
N THR A 226 -17.45 5.31 -7.25
CA THR A 226 -17.24 6.10 -8.46
C THR A 226 -15.88 5.77 -9.08
N SER A 227 -15.66 6.19 -10.33
CA SER A 227 -14.35 6.06 -10.97
C SER A 227 -13.23 6.75 -10.17
N GLY A 228 -13.55 7.88 -9.52
CA GLY A 228 -12.62 8.61 -8.66
C GLY A 228 -12.17 7.78 -7.46
N ASP A 229 -13.11 7.10 -6.79
CA ASP A 229 -12.82 6.28 -5.61
C ASP A 229 -11.95 5.07 -5.99
N LEU A 230 -12.31 4.36 -7.08
CA LEU A 230 -11.56 3.20 -7.55
C LEU A 230 -10.09 3.53 -7.86
N ARG A 231 -9.87 4.68 -8.49
CA ARG A 231 -8.55 5.19 -8.85
C ARG A 231 -7.74 5.58 -7.61
N ASP A 232 -8.39 6.26 -6.66
CA ASP A 232 -7.72 6.84 -5.51
C ASP A 232 -7.20 5.79 -4.53
N TYR A 233 -7.85 4.62 -4.46
CA TYR A 233 -7.51 3.53 -3.55
C TYR A 233 -6.04 3.06 -3.62
N PHE A 234 -5.42 3.14 -4.80
CA PHE A 234 -3.99 2.88 -5.01
C PHE A 234 -3.26 4.10 -5.57
N ARG A 235 -3.84 5.29 -5.46
CA ARG A 235 -3.31 6.56 -5.99
C ARG A 235 -2.90 6.45 -7.47
N LEU A 236 -3.75 5.84 -8.30
CA LEU A 236 -3.51 5.79 -9.73
C LEU A 236 -3.68 7.18 -10.36
N SER A 237 -2.87 7.53 -11.35
CA SER A 237 -3.08 8.77 -12.10
C SER A 237 -4.29 8.63 -13.06
N PRO A 238 -4.86 9.73 -13.58
CA PRO A 238 -5.85 9.64 -14.65
C PRO A 238 -5.33 8.90 -15.89
N ALA A 239 -4.03 9.01 -16.18
CA ALA A 239 -3.40 8.32 -17.30
C ALA A 239 -3.33 6.80 -17.07
N ASP A 240 -3.04 6.38 -15.83
CA ASP A 240 -2.98 4.95 -15.47
C ASP A 240 -4.34 4.26 -15.55
N MET A 241 -5.41 5.01 -15.26
CA MET A 241 -6.78 4.51 -15.30
C MET A 241 -7.38 4.46 -16.71
N LYS A 242 -6.88 5.29 -17.64
CA LYS A 242 -7.47 5.49 -18.96
C LYS A 242 -7.64 4.17 -19.72
N GLY A 243 -8.88 3.83 -20.08
CA GLY A 243 -9.23 2.59 -20.80
C GLY A 243 -9.35 1.35 -19.91
N ARG A 244 -8.73 1.33 -18.73
CA ARG A 244 -8.70 0.16 -17.83
C ARG A 244 -10.05 -0.09 -17.18
N LEU A 245 -10.76 0.98 -16.81
CA LEU A 245 -12.11 0.88 -16.26
C LEU A 245 -13.10 0.38 -17.31
N GLU A 246 -13.01 0.90 -18.53
CA GLU A 246 -13.85 0.50 -19.65
C GLU A 246 -13.66 -0.97 -20.00
N GLU A 247 -12.42 -1.46 -20.05
CA GLU A 247 -12.11 -2.89 -20.25
C GLU A 247 -12.74 -3.80 -19.18
N LEU A 248 -12.69 -3.40 -17.91
CA LEU A 248 -13.30 -4.16 -16.82
C LEU A 248 -14.84 -4.15 -16.91
N VAL A 249 -15.43 -3.09 -17.47
CA VAL A 249 -16.87 -3.04 -17.76
C VAL A 249 -17.23 -3.93 -18.96
N GLU A 250 -16.44 -3.89 -20.03
CA GLU A 250 -16.65 -4.71 -21.24
C GLU A 250 -16.55 -6.22 -20.95
N THR A 251 -15.63 -6.60 -20.06
CA THR A 251 -15.46 -8.00 -19.61
C THR A 251 -16.49 -8.43 -18.57
N GLY A 252 -17.32 -7.51 -18.06
CA GLY A 252 -18.34 -7.78 -17.04
C GLY A 252 -17.79 -7.95 -15.63
N GLU A 253 -16.51 -7.65 -15.40
CA GLU A 253 -15.89 -7.68 -14.08
C GLU A 253 -16.28 -6.47 -13.22
N LEU A 254 -16.72 -5.38 -13.86
CA LEU A 254 -17.35 -4.23 -13.22
C LEU A 254 -18.72 -3.95 -13.84
N LEU A 255 -19.71 -3.70 -13.00
CA LEU A 255 -21.07 -3.43 -13.43
C LEU A 255 -21.41 -1.95 -13.24
N PRO A 256 -21.68 -1.19 -14.32
CA PRO A 256 -22.04 0.21 -14.20
C PRO A 256 -23.46 0.36 -13.63
N VAL A 257 -23.57 1.06 -12.51
CA VAL A 257 -24.82 1.32 -11.79
C VAL A 257 -25.06 2.81 -11.56
N ARG A 258 -26.31 3.17 -11.26
CA ARG A 258 -26.66 4.49 -10.74
C ARG A 258 -27.08 4.38 -9.27
N VAL A 259 -26.41 5.11 -8.40
CA VAL A 259 -26.81 5.22 -6.99
C VAL A 259 -27.75 6.41 -6.84
N GLU A 260 -28.88 6.20 -6.17
CA GLU A 260 -29.80 7.28 -5.83
C GLU A 260 -29.10 8.37 -5.01
N GLY A 261 -29.23 9.63 -5.47
CA GLY A 261 -28.61 10.79 -4.84
C GLY A 261 -27.13 11.01 -5.18
N TRP A 262 -26.54 10.21 -6.08
CA TRP A 262 -25.21 10.47 -6.64
C TRP A 262 -25.32 11.07 -8.04
N ASP A 263 -24.53 12.11 -8.31
CA ASP A 263 -24.49 12.76 -9.63
C ASP A 263 -23.54 12.04 -10.61
N LYS A 264 -22.65 11.21 -10.10
CA LYS A 264 -21.66 10.45 -10.87
C LYS A 264 -22.09 9.00 -11.07
N PRO A 265 -21.76 8.35 -12.21
CA PRO A 265 -21.91 6.92 -12.34
C PRO A 265 -21.04 6.19 -11.32
N ALA A 266 -21.53 5.02 -10.89
CA ALA A 266 -20.82 4.14 -9.99
C ALA A 266 -20.63 2.75 -10.61
N TYR A 267 -19.81 1.94 -9.98
CA TYR A 267 -19.43 0.60 -10.40
C TYR A 267 -19.55 -0.34 -9.20
N LEU A 268 -20.15 -1.50 -9.44
CA LEU A 268 -20.13 -2.67 -8.55
C LEU A 268 -19.06 -3.66 -9.02
#